data_AF-A0A952C0D9-F1
#
_entry.id   AF-A0A952C0D9-F1
#
_cell.length_a   1.000
_cell.length_b   1.000
_cell.length_c   1.000
_cell.angle_alpha   90.00
_cell.angle_beta   90.00
_cell.angle_gamma   90.00
#
_symmetry.space_group_name_H-M   'P 1'
#
loop_
_entity.id
_entity.type
_entity.pdbx_description
1 polymer ?
#
loop_
_entity_poly.entity_id
_entity_poly.type
_entity_poly.pdbx_seq_one_letter_code
_entity_poly.pdbx_strand_id
1 'polypeptide(L)'
;MYLETGDAGLTCQRCGISRPTLRKWIRRYEQLGTDGLASQSRRPHHSPAQKVFAEQTQWILALRQERQLGVRRIQNELVRLHVSDTLKYLPLRRLISDNQS
;
A
#
# COMPACT_ATOMS: atom_id res chain seq x y z
N MET A 1 14.07 24.04 15.71
CA MET A 1 15.31 23.22 15.78
C MET A 1 15.94 22.75 14.46
N TYR A 2 15.24 22.66 13.31
CA TYR A 2 15.91 22.65 11.99
C TYR A 2 15.59 23.95 11.24
N LEU A 3 14.30 24.34 11.22
CA LEU A 3 13.83 25.61 10.67
C LEU A 3 14.47 26.84 11.35
N GLU A 4 14.88 26.71 12.61
CA GLU A 4 15.57 27.76 13.37
C GLU A 4 17.09 27.75 13.19
N THR A 5 17.66 26.62 12.77
CA THR A 5 19.10 26.37 12.87
C THR A 5 19.76 26.22 11.50
N GLY A 6 19.00 25.88 10.45
CA GLY A 6 19.49 25.67 9.09
C GLY A 6 20.46 24.50 8.91
N ASP A 7 20.97 23.94 10.00
CA ASP A 7 22.00 22.93 10.02
C ASP A 7 21.41 21.52 10.18
N ALA A 8 21.32 20.81 9.04
CA ALA A 8 20.89 19.42 9.00
C ALA A 8 21.82 18.48 9.80
N GLY A 9 23.11 18.79 9.93
CA GLY A 9 24.08 17.97 10.66
C GLY A 9 23.82 17.99 12.16
N LEU A 10 23.70 19.20 12.73
CA LEU A 10 23.42 19.38 14.15
C LEU A 10 22.07 18.76 14.57
N THR A 11 21.01 18.95 13.77
CA THR A 11 19.71 18.33 14.05
C THR A 11 19.78 16.81 13.99
N CYS A 12 20.48 16.24 13.01
CA CYS A 12 20.65 14.78 12.90
C CYS A 12 21.40 14.19 14.10
N GLN A 13 22.46 14.85 14.57
CA GLN A 13 23.26 14.41 15.70
C GLN A 13 22.47 14.48 17.02
N ARG A 14 21.72 15.56 17.24
CA ARG A 14 20.90 15.74 18.45
C ARG A 14 19.71 14.79 18.51
N CYS A 15 19.08 14.53 17.37
CA CYS A 15 17.88 13.67 17.31
C CYS A 15 18.20 12.19 17.04
N GLY A 16 19.47 11.82 16.82
CA GLY A 16 19.87 10.44 16.49
C GLY A 16 19.27 9.92 15.18
N ILE A 17 18.92 10.81 14.25
CA ILE A 17 18.31 10.45 12.97
C ILE A 17 19.28 10.62 11.81
N SER A 18 19.07 9.83 10.76
CA SER A 18 19.86 9.97 9.54
C SER A 18 19.47 11.23 8.75
N ARG A 19 20.42 11.82 8.03
CA ARG A 19 20.17 12.94 7.07
C ARG A 19 19.05 12.63 6.05
N PRO A 20 18.96 11.42 5.45
CA PRO A 20 17.82 11.05 4.62
C PRO A 20 16.47 11.12 5.34
N THR A 21 16.40 10.70 6.60
CA THR A 21 15.18 10.78 7.42
C THR A 21 14.76 12.23 7.63
N LEU A 22 15.70 13.10 8.00
CA LEU A 22 15.43 14.52 8.20
C LEU A 22 14.90 15.18 6.92
N ARG A 23 15.57 14.96 5.77
CA ARG A 23 15.11 15.49 4.46
C ARG A 23 13.70 15.01 4.10
N LYS A 24 13.38 13.75 4.36
CA LYS A 24 12.04 13.19 4.14
C LYS A 24 10.99 13.87 5.02
N TRP A 25 11.30 14.11 6.29
CA TRP A 25 10.40 14.77 7.24
C TRP A 25 10.15 16.22 6.84
N ILE A 26 11.19 16.96 6.46
CA ILE A 26 11.06 18.34 5.96
C ILE A 26 10.13 18.39 4.75
N ARG A 27 10.38 17.56 3.72
CA ARG A 27 9.54 17.53 2.52
C ARG A 27 8.07 17.22 2.83
N ARG A 28 7.82 16.30 3.77
CA ARG A 28 6.45 15.97 4.19
C ARG A 28 5.80 17.11 4.96
N TYR A 29 6.56 17.78 5.82
CA TYR A 29 6.09 18.93 6.56
C TYR A 29 5.75 20.12 5.65
N GLU A 30 6.55 20.36 4.61
CA GLU A 30 6.26 21.38 3.60
C GLU A 30 4.99 21.07 2.78
N GLN A 31 4.68 19.79 2.56
CA GLN A 31 3.53 19.36 1.74
C GLN A 31 2.23 19.24 2.53
N LEU A 32 2.29 18.75 3.77
CA LEU A 32 1.14 18.31 4.56
C LEU A 32 1.11 18.92 5.97
N GLY A 33 2.05 19.82 6.29
CA GLY A 33 2.18 20.38 7.63
C GLY A 33 2.48 19.31 8.67
N THR A 34 1.85 19.44 9.84
CA THR A 34 1.97 18.49 10.96
C THR A 34 1.50 17.08 10.59
N ASP A 35 0.50 16.95 9.72
CA ASP A 35 -0.04 15.65 9.30
C ASP A 35 0.98 14.84 8.47
N GLY A 36 1.93 15.53 7.82
CA GLY A 36 3.04 14.91 7.11
C GLY A 36 4.00 14.14 8.02
N LEU A 37 4.05 14.49 9.32
CA LEU A 37 4.90 13.83 10.30
C LEU A 37 4.24 12.58 10.91
N ALA A 38 2.93 12.39 10.69
CA ALA A 38 2.23 11.19 11.13
C ALA A 38 2.72 9.93 10.38
N SER A 39 2.45 8.77 10.97
CA SER A 39 2.80 7.48 10.37
C SER A 39 1.99 7.24 9.11
N GLN A 40 2.58 7.55 7.96
CA GLN A 40 1.99 7.21 6.66
C GLN A 40 2.12 5.72 6.36
N SER A 41 1.11 5.18 5.69
CA SER A 41 1.11 3.82 5.18
C SER A 41 2.38 3.54 4.38
N ARG A 42 3.04 2.41 4.68
CA ARG A 42 4.20 1.92 3.92
C ARG A 42 3.78 1.17 2.65
N ARG A 43 2.49 1.13 2.35
CA ARG A 43 1.95 0.41 1.20
C ARG A 43 2.36 1.14 -0.09
N PRO A 44 2.83 0.42 -1.12
CA PRO A 44 3.13 1.03 -2.41
C PRO A 44 1.83 1.61 -3.01
N HIS A 45 1.87 2.88 -3.42
CA HIS A 45 0.75 3.57 -4.06
C HIS A 45 0.45 3.00 -5.45
N HIS A 46 1.48 2.54 -6.16
CA HIS A 46 1.35 1.87 -7.44
C HIS A 46 1.86 0.45 -7.33
N SER A 47 1.01 -0.51 -7.68
CA SER A 47 1.38 -1.90 -7.82
C SER A 47 1.20 -2.30 -9.28
N PRO A 48 2.19 -2.92 -9.95
CA PRO A 48 2.03 -3.39 -11.33
C PRO A 48 0.85 -4.36 -11.50
N ALA A 49 0.47 -5.05 -10.41
CA ALA A 49 -0.71 -5.90 -10.36
C ALA A 49 -2.04 -5.11 -10.28
N GLN A 50 -2.04 -3.79 -10.41
CA GLN A 50 -3.22 -2.95 -10.57
C GLN A 50 -3.86 -3.08 -11.95
N LYS A 51 -3.24 -3.86 -12.87
CA LYS A 51 -3.91 -4.41 -14.06
C LYS A 51 -4.89 -5.54 -13.71
N VAL A 52 -5.63 -5.40 -12.61
CA VAL A 52 -6.79 -6.24 -12.37
C VAL A 52 -7.91 -5.62 -13.17
N PHE A 53 -8.35 -6.30 -14.22
CA PHE A 53 -9.51 -5.88 -14.98
C PHE A 53 -10.72 -5.88 -14.04
N ALA A 54 -11.59 -4.87 -14.16
CA ALA A 54 -12.76 -4.71 -13.30
C ALA A 54 -13.61 -5.99 -13.21
N GLU A 55 -13.69 -6.75 -14.31
CA GLU A 55 -14.34 -8.06 -14.41
C GLU A 55 -13.78 -9.09 -13.43
N GLN A 56 -12.46 -9.16 -13.27
CA GLN A 56 -11.80 -10.11 -12.38
C GLN A 56 -12.14 -9.79 -10.91
N THR A 57 -12.18 -8.49 -10.57
CA THR A 57 -12.61 -8.03 -9.23
C THR A 57 -14.06 -8.43 -8.97
N GLN A 58 -14.95 -8.29 -9.95
CA GLN A 58 -16.35 -8.68 -9.82
C GLN A 58 -16.49 -10.20 -9.57
N TRP A 59 -15.74 -11.04 -10.27
CA TRP A 59 -15.75 -12.49 -10.03
C TRP A 59 -15.22 -12.86 -8.64
N ILE A 60 -14.14 -12.19 -8.18
CA ILE A 60 -13.59 -12.38 -6.83
C ILE A 60 -14.64 -12.03 -5.76
N LEU A 61 -15.36 -10.93 -5.95
CA LEU A 61 -16.40 -10.48 -5.01
C LEU A 61 -17.61 -11.41 -5.01
N ALA A 62 -18.10 -11.83 -6.18
CA ALA A 62 -19.20 -12.78 -6.31
C ALA A 62 -18.87 -14.12 -5.61
N LEU A 63 -17.70 -14.70 -5.90
CA LEU A 63 -17.25 -15.95 -5.27
C LEU A 63 -17.11 -15.83 -3.75
N ARG A 64 -16.71 -14.66 -3.25
CA ARG A 64 -16.59 -14.42 -1.81
C ARG A 64 -17.96 -14.35 -1.14
N GLN A 65 -18.93 -13.70 -1.77
CA GLN A 65 -20.30 -13.59 -1.24
C GLN A 65 -21.01 -14.94 -1.24
N GLU A 66 -20.89 -15.71 -2.32
CA GLU A 66 -21.58 -17.00 -2.44
C GLU A 66 -21.04 -18.07 -1.50
N ARG A 67 -19.71 -18.13 -1.31
CA ARG A 67 -19.07 -19.31 -0.70
C ARG A 67 -18.24 -19.02 0.55
N GLN A 68 -18.10 -17.76 0.97
CA GLN A 68 -17.28 -17.31 2.11
C GLN A 68 -15.89 -17.97 2.18
N LEU A 69 -15.29 -18.22 1.01
CA LEU A 69 -14.04 -18.97 0.94
C LEU A 69 -12.84 -18.11 1.34
N GLY A 70 -11.85 -18.74 1.95
CA GLY A 70 -10.55 -18.10 2.20
C GLY A 70 -9.85 -17.73 0.89
N VAL A 71 -9.03 -16.67 0.94
CA VAL A 71 -8.33 -16.06 -0.23
C VAL A 71 -7.66 -17.09 -1.15
N ARG A 72 -7.01 -18.10 -0.57
CA ARG A 72 -6.31 -19.16 -1.33
C ARG A 72 -7.25 -20.08 -2.09
N ARG A 73 -8.45 -20.34 -1.54
CA ARG A 73 -9.48 -21.14 -2.22
C ARG A 73 -10.13 -20.35 -3.36
N ILE A 74 -10.39 -19.06 -3.16
CA ILE A 74 -10.86 -18.17 -4.24
C ILE A 74 -9.85 -18.15 -5.39
N GLN A 75 -8.56 -18.06 -5.09
CA GLN A 75 -7.51 -18.10 -6.12
C GLN A 75 -7.52 -19.40 -6.93
N ASN A 76 -7.60 -20.53 -6.25
CA ASN A 76 -7.66 -21.84 -6.92
C ASN A 76 -8.91 -21.97 -7.77
N GLU A 77 -10.05 -21.47 -7.28
CA GLU A 77 -11.31 -21.52 -8.01
C GLU A 77 -11.31 -20.62 -9.24
N LEU A 78 -10.70 -19.43 -9.13
CA LEU A 78 -10.52 -18.53 -10.27
C LEU A 78 -9.61 -19.14 -11.33
N VAL A 79 -8.52 -19.80 -10.93
CA VAL A 79 -7.64 -20.53 -11.84
C VAL A 79 -8.36 -21.72 -12.50
N ARG A 80 -9.28 -22.38 -11.78
CA ARG A 80 -10.07 -23.51 -12.29
C ARG A 80 -11.18 -23.09 -13.26
N LEU A 81 -11.89 -22.00 -12.96
CA LEU A 81 -13.06 -21.55 -13.71
C LEU A 81 -12.69 -20.64 -14.89
N HIS A 82 -11.61 -19.87 -14.77
CA HIS A 82 -11.24 -18.86 -15.74
C HIS A 82 -9.76 -19.01 -16.13
N VAL A 83 -9.54 -19.39 -17.40
CA VAL A 83 -8.24 -19.74 -17.96
C VAL A 83 -7.34 -18.50 -18.06
N SER A 84 -6.55 -18.21 -17.04
CA SER A 84 -5.35 -17.38 -17.16
C SER A 84 -4.40 -17.55 -15.97
N ASP A 85 -3.18 -18.03 -16.24
CA ASP A 85 -2.09 -18.15 -15.25
C ASP A 85 -1.74 -16.81 -14.57
N THR A 86 -2.10 -15.70 -15.21
CA THR A 86 -1.92 -14.33 -14.71
C THR A 86 -2.61 -14.09 -13.37
N LEU A 87 -3.72 -14.79 -13.08
CA LEU A 87 -4.49 -14.64 -11.84
C LEU A 87 -3.77 -15.19 -10.60
N LYS A 88 -2.75 -16.04 -10.80
CA LYS A 88 -1.91 -16.60 -9.73
C LYS A 88 -1.10 -15.55 -8.97
N TYR A 89 -0.83 -14.42 -9.62
CA TYR A 89 -0.02 -13.34 -9.06
C TYR A 89 -0.84 -12.14 -8.58
N LEU A 90 -2.17 -12.24 -8.63
CA LEU A 90 -3.04 -11.16 -8.17
C LEU A 90 -2.94 -10.98 -6.64
N PRO A 91 -2.83 -9.73 -6.17
CA PRO A 91 -2.83 -9.43 -4.74
C PRO A 91 -4.26 -9.48 -4.20
N LEU A 92 -4.90 -10.66 -4.24
CA LEU A 92 -6.30 -10.86 -3.81
C LEU A 92 -6.55 -10.33 -2.40
N ARG A 93 -5.57 -10.50 -1.50
CA ARG A 93 -5.64 -9.96 -0.13
C ARG A 93 -5.82 -8.44 -0.09
N ARG A 94 -5.24 -7.70 -1.05
CA ARG A 94 -5.39 -6.25 -1.17
C ARG A 94 -6.79 -5.89 -1.70
N LEU A 95 -7.24 -6.52 -2.77
CA LEU A 95 -8.58 -6.25 -3.34
C LEU A 95 -9.70 -6.51 -2.33
N ILE A 96 -9.55 -7.58 -1.55
CA ILE A 96 -10.46 -7.97 -0.47
C ILE A 96 -10.47 -6.95 0.66
N SER A 97 -9.32 -6.37 1.03
CA SER A 97 -9.25 -5.35 2.08
C SER A 97 -9.78 -4.00 1.63
N ASP A 98 -9.52 -3.61 0.38
CA ASP A 98 -9.91 -2.31 -0.16
C ASP A 98 -11.43 -2.20 -0.41
N ASN A 99 -12.15 -3.34 -0.52
CA ASN A 99 -13.61 -3.41 -0.70
C ASN A 99 -14.42 -3.65 0.60
N GLN A 100 -13.78 -3.68 1.76
CA GLN A 100 -14.46 -3.86 3.06
C GLN A 100 -14.37 -2.61 3.95
N SER A 101 -14.15 -1.42 3.36
CA SER A 101 -14.17 -0.12 4.05
C SER A 101 -15.35 0.73 3.61
#